data_AF-A0A927QX57-F1
#
_entry.id   AF-A0A927QX57-F1
#
_cell.length_a   1.000
_cell.length_b   1.000
_cell.length_c   1.000
_cell.angle_alpha   90.00
_cell.angle_beta   90.00
_cell.angle_gamma   90.00
#
_symmetry.space_group_name_H-M   'P 1'
#
loop_
_entity.id
_entity.type
_entity.pdbx_description
1 polymer ?
#
loop_
_entity_poly.entity_id
_entity_poly.type
_entity_poly.pdbx_seq_one_letter_code
_entity_poly.pdbx_strand_id
1 'polypeptide(L)'
;MSNIEKVTGELRALLAGVERAQGQAAAAGEQAQEVAARAAGAGFLAVAAGMARVKDAVNGIQGRLGELGELIGEATKRTAAVPQGSTPEETISGLTPLQSTLDNSRSVATRTIEQVTEAQQLVTVILQGGQPGPMLSALENIKQVLAQATQRAGTARQYVDAAIVEARQLGSSGN
;
A
#
# COMPACT_ATOMS: atom_id res chain seq x y z
N MET A 1 -22.18 -10.75 11.06
CA MET A 1 -21.41 -9.75 10.30
C MET A 1 -21.35 -10.22 8.85
N SER A 2 -21.90 -9.43 7.94
CA SER A 2 -21.98 -9.72 6.50
C SER A 2 -20.59 -9.71 5.84
N ASN A 3 -20.44 -10.42 4.73
CA ASN A 3 -19.22 -10.38 3.92
C ASN A 3 -18.87 -8.94 3.47
N ILE A 4 -19.87 -8.11 3.16
CA ILE A 4 -19.68 -6.69 2.78
C ILE A 4 -19.11 -5.86 3.94
N GLU A 5 -19.57 -6.12 5.18
CA GLU A 5 -19.05 -5.45 6.38
C GLU A 5 -17.59 -5.85 6.63
N LYS A 6 -17.24 -7.12 6.41
CA LYS A 6 -15.86 -7.61 6.51
C LYS A 6 -14.95 -6.97 5.44
N VAL A 7 -15.40 -6.88 4.19
CA VAL A 7 -14.69 -6.17 3.11
C VAL A 7 -14.42 -4.72 3.53
N THR A 8 -15.44 -4.02 4.03
CA THR A 8 -15.32 -2.64 4.50
C THR A 8 -14.28 -2.51 5.62
N GLY A 9 -14.27 -3.45 6.57
CA GLY A 9 -13.29 -3.50 7.65
C GLY A 9 -11.86 -3.66 7.14
N GLU A 10 -11.63 -4.59 6.21
CA GLU A 10 -10.31 -4.78 5.60
C GLU A 10 -9.85 -3.56 4.80
N LEU A 11 -10.74 -2.96 3.99
CA LEU A 11 -10.41 -1.78 3.20
C LEU A 11 -10.02 -0.58 4.07
N ARG A 12 -10.72 -0.34 5.19
CA ARG A 12 -10.35 0.71 6.16
C ARG A 12 -9.00 0.45 6.80
N ALA A 13 -8.75 -0.79 7.24
CA ALA A 13 -7.46 -1.15 7.84
C ALA A 13 -6.31 -1.00 6.84
N LEU A 14 -6.58 -1.33 5.57
CA LEU A 14 -5.61 -1.23 4.49
C LEU A 14 -5.31 0.24 4.16
N LEU A 15 -6.32 1.10 4.05
CA LEU A 15 -6.15 2.55 3.86
C LEU A 15 -5.32 3.19 4.98
N ALA A 16 -5.66 2.92 6.25
CA ALA A 16 -4.90 3.43 7.39
C ALA A 16 -3.45 2.91 7.42
N GLY A 17 -3.20 1.71 6.89
CA GLY A 17 -1.86 1.18 6.66
C GLY A 17 -1.09 2.03 5.65
N VAL A 18 -1.69 2.30 4.49
CA VAL A 18 -1.06 3.10 3.43
C VAL A 18 -0.74 4.52 3.90
N GLU A 19 -1.66 5.19 4.59
CA GLU A 19 -1.42 6.53 5.15
C GLU A 19 -0.24 6.54 6.13
N ARG A 20 -0.12 5.51 6.97
CA ARG A 20 1.03 5.35 7.88
C ARG A 20 2.33 5.17 7.09
N ALA A 21 2.33 4.34 6.05
CA ALA A 21 3.50 4.14 5.19
C ALA A 21 3.89 5.42 4.45
N GLN A 22 2.93 6.23 4.01
CA GLN A 22 3.19 7.53 3.38
C GLN A 22 3.90 8.49 4.35
N GLY A 23 3.43 8.57 5.61
CA GLY A 23 4.08 9.38 6.64
C GLY A 23 5.51 8.90 6.94
N GLN A 24 5.72 7.58 7.01
CA GLN A 24 7.06 7.01 7.19
C GLN A 24 7.99 7.30 6.00
N ALA A 25 7.47 7.21 4.77
CA ALA A 25 8.23 7.52 3.57
C ALA A 25 8.58 9.02 3.52
N ALA A 26 7.67 9.92 3.93
CA ALA A 26 7.96 11.34 4.01
C ALA A 26 9.10 11.63 4.99
N ALA A 27 9.05 11.07 6.20
CA ALA A 27 10.11 11.22 7.19
C ALA A 27 11.45 10.65 6.69
N ALA A 28 11.45 9.51 5.98
CA ALA A 28 12.66 8.95 5.39
C ALA A 28 13.26 9.86 4.31
N GLY A 29 12.42 10.52 3.50
CA GLY A 29 12.84 11.47 2.48
C GLY A 29 13.45 12.74 3.08
N GLU A 30 12.85 13.28 4.15
CA GLU A 30 13.40 14.39 4.93
C GLU A 30 14.76 14.02 5.54
N GLN A 31 14.85 12.84 6.17
CA GLN A 31 16.10 12.35 6.73
C GLN A 31 17.19 12.21 5.65
N ALA A 32 16.86 11.70 4.46
CA ALA A 32 17.80 11.61 3.34
C ALA A 32 18.32 12.98 2.91
N GLN A 33 17.45 13.98 2.85
CA GLN A 33 17.84 15.35 2.55
C GLN A 33 18.75 15.95 3.63
N GLU A 34 18.45 15.74 4.91
CA GLU A 34 19.28 16.25 6.00
C GLU A 34 20.69 15.64 5.98
N VAL A 35 20.79 14.32 5.77
CA VAL A 35 22.08 13.64 5.66
C VAL A 35 22.85 14.16 4.44
N ALA A 36 22.17 14.38 3.31
CA ALA A 36 22.80 14.94 2.12
C ALA A 36 23.38 16.34 2.38
N ALA A 37 22.62 17.21 3.04
CA ALA A 37 23.06 18.57 3.37
C ALA A 37 24.25 18.58 4.34
N ARG A 38 24.23 17.74 5.38
CA ARG A 38 25.34 17.60 6.34
C ARG A 38 26.59 17.05 5.65
N ALA A 39 26.44 16.03 4.80
CA ALA A 39 27.54 15.46 4.04
C ALA A 39 28.18 16.48 3.09
N ALA A 40 27.37 17.26 2.37
CA ALA A 40 27.86 18.33 1.50
C ALA A 40 28.61 19.41 2.29
N GLY A 41 28.06 19.87 3.43
CA GLY A 41 28.71 20.85 4.30
C GLY A 41 30.05 20.37 4.90
N ALA A 42 30.22 19.05 5.06
CA ALA A 42 31.45 18.43 5.51
C ALA A 42 32.42 18.03 4.37
N GLY A 43 32.08 18.32 3.11
CA GLY A 43 32.91 17.99 1.94
C GLY A 43 32.76 16.56 1.40
N PHE A 44 31.86 15.75 1.95
CA PHE A 44 31.57 14.38 1.49
C PHE A 44 30.58 14.37 0.31
N LEU A 45 30.99 14.95 -0.82
CA LEU A 45 30.11 15.17 -1.97
C LEU A 45 29.51 13.88 -2.56
N ALA A 46 30.26 12.76 -2.53
CA ALA A 46 29.75 11.47 -3.00
C ALA A 46 28.58 10.94 -2.15
N VAL A 47 28.67 11.10 -0.83
CA VAL A 47 27.57 10.74 0.09
C VAL A 47 26.37 11.65 -0.15
N ALA A 48 26.59 12.96 -0.31
CA ALA A 48 25.51 13.89 -0.62
C ALA A 48 24.77 13.54 -1.91
N ALA A 49 25.50 13.23 -2.99
CA ALA A 49 24.93 12.80 -4.25
C ALA A 49 24.20 11.45 -4.14
N GLY A 50 24.76 10.50 -3.37
CA GLY A 50 24.11 9.23 -3.08
C GLY A 50 22.77 9.44 -2.35
N MET A 51 22.76 10.28 -1.32
CA MET A 51 21.55 10.54 -0.53
C MET A 51 20.46 11.28 -1.33
N ALA A 52 20.82 12.08 -2.32
CA ALA A 52 19.86 12.62 -3.28
C ALA A 52 19.15 11.49 -4.06
N ARG A 53 19.89 10.45 -4.51
CA ARG A 53 19.29 9.28 -5.17
C ARG A 53 18.40 8.46 -4.24
N VAL A 54 18.78 8.34 -2.97
CA VAL A 54 17.93 7.70 -1.95
C VAL A 54 16.62 8.48 -1.80
N LYS A 55 16.69 9.81 -1.72
CA LYS A 55 15.49 10.66 -1.66
C LYS A 55 14.60 10.45 -2.90
N ASP A 56 15.18 10.40 -4.10
CA ASP A 56 14.42 10.15 -5.32
C ASP A 56 13.73 8.76 -5.31
N ALA A 57 14.42 7.73 -4.82
CA ALA A 57 13.83 6.40 -4.64
C ALA A 57 12.65 6.44 -3.64
N VAL A 58 12.81 7.15 -2.53
CA VAL A 58 11.75 7.36 -1.53
C VAL A 58 10.55 8.13 -2.12
N ASN A 59 10.79 9.15 -2.94
CA ASN A 59 9.71 9.86 -3.65
C ASN A 59 8.95 8.91 -4.61
N GLY A 60 9.65 8.01 -5.28
CA GLY A 60 9.03 6.96 -6.10
C GLY A 60 8.13 6.03 -5.28
N ILE A 61 8.59 5.61 -4.09
CA ILE A 61 7.81 4.82 -3.14
C ILE A 61 6.57 5.59 -2.68
N GLN A 62 6.70 6.90 -2.37
CA GLN A 62 5.56 7.75 -2.00
C GLN A 62 4.52 7.84 -3.12
N GLY A 63 4.95 7.99 -4.37
CA GLY A 63 4.06 8.01 -5.53
C GLY A 63 3.24 6.72 -5.64
N ARG A 64 3.88 5.55 -5.48
CA ARG A 64 3.17 4.26 -5.49
C ARG A 64 2.26 4.04 -4.30
N LEU A 65 2.63 4.54 -3.12
CA LEU A 65 1.73 4.54 -1.97
C LEU A 65 0.50 5.43 -2.22
N GLY A 66 0.67 6.55 -2.93
CA GLY A 66 -0.44 7.37 -3.43
C GLY A 66 -1.37 6.61 -4.37
N GLU A 67 -0.82 5.98 -5.41
CA GLU A 67 -1.57 5.12 -6.36
C GLU A 67 -2.34 4.01 -5.61
N LEU A 68 -1.68 3.35 -4.66
CA LEU A 68 -2.30 2.33 -3.83
C LEU A 68 -3.48 2.92 -3.02
N GLY A 69 -3.28 4.07 -2.37
CA GLY A 69 -4.32 4.79 -1.65
C GLY A 69 -5.55 5.12 -2.50
N GLU A 70 -5.35 5.57 -3.73
CA GLU A 70 -6.42 5.86 -4.68
C GLU A 70 -7.23 4.61 -5.04
N LEU A 71 -6.56 3.49 -5.33
CA LEU A 71 -7.23 2.21 -5.63
C LEU A 71 -8.10 1.73 -4.45
N ILE A 72 -7.60 1.87 -3.22
CA ILE A 72 -8.33 1.46 -2.01
C ILE A 72 -9.51 2.40 -1.73
N GLY A 73 -9.31 3.70 -1.94
CA GLY A 73 -10.37 4.70 -1.83
C GLY A 73 -11.50 4.40 -2.81
N GLU A 74 -11.17 4.04 -4.05
CA GLU A 74 -12.15 3.63 -5.06
C GLU A 74 -12.86 2.33 -4.67
N ALA A 75 -12.13 1.32 -4.19
CA ALA A 75 -12.73 0.08 -3.67
C ALA A 75 -13.69 0.35 -2.50
N THR A 76 -13.35 1.28 -1.62
CA THR A 76 -14.17 1.67 -0.47
C THR A 76 -15.46 2.34 -0.92
N LYS A 77 -15.38 3.28 -1.88
CA LYS A 77 -16.56 3.95 -2.45
C LYS A 77 -17.50 2.94 -3.12
N ARG A 78 -16.96 2.01 -3.90
CA ARG A 78 -17.74 0.96 -4.57
C ARG A 78 -18.41 0.01 -3.59
N THR A 79 -17.70 -0.40 -2.53
CA THR A 79 -18.27 -1.25 -1.48
C THR A 79 -19.42 -0.53 -0.76
N ALA A 80 -19.26 0.77 -0.48
CA ALA A 80 -20.30 1.58 0.15
C ALA A 80 -21.54 1.82 -0.76
N ALA A 81 -21.36 1.70 -2.08
CA ALA A 81 -22.43 1.86 -3.07
C ALA A 81 -23.29 0.61 -3.25
N VAL A 82 -23.09 -0.46 -2.46
CA VAL A 82 -23.95 -1.65 -2.43
C VAL A 82 -24.89 -1.55 -1.21
N PRO A 83 -26.15 -1.10 -1.38
CA PRO A 83 -27.13 -0.99 -0.31
C PRO A 83 -27.36 -2.28 0.48
N GLN A 84 -27.70 -2.12 1.76
CA GLN A 84 -28.33 -3.21 2.50
C GLN A 84 -29.72 -3.49 1.90
N GLY A 85 -29.92 -4.71 1.39
CA GLY A 85 -31.15 -5.10 0.70
C GLY A 85 -31.11 -4.96 -0.82
N SER A 86 -29.95 -4.70 -1.42
CA SER A 86 -29.75 -4.84 -2.87
C SER A 86 -30.20 -6.22 -3.36
N THR A 87 -30.72 -6.25 -4.59
CA THR A 87 -31.01 -7.52 -5.25
C THR A 87 -29.72 -8.34 -5.42
N PRO A 88 -29.83 -9.67 -5.56
CA PRO A 88 -28.69 -10.51 -5.90
C PRO A 88 -27.87 -10.00 -7.10
N GLU A 89 -28.54 -9.56 -8.16
CA GLU A 89 -27.90 -9.06 -9.39
C GLU A 89 -27.17 -7.73 -9.17
N GLU A 90 -27.78 -6.79 -8.44
CA GLU A 90 -27.13 -5.52 -8.06
C GLU A 90 -25.89 -5.77 -7.18
N THR A 91 -25.97 -6.73 -6.25
CA THR A 91 -24.84 -7.12 -5.41
C THR A 91 -23.70 -7.69 -6.25
N ILE A 92 -24.00 -8.61 -7.17
CA ILE A 92 -23.00 -9.22 -8.06
C ILE A 92 -22.35 -8.13 -8.93
N SER A 93 -23.16 -7.28 -9.55
CA SER A 93 -22.70 -6.20 -10.44
C SER A 93 -21.82 -5.18 -9.68
N GLY A 94 -22.23 -4.79 -8.48
CA GLY A 94 -21.49 -3.83 -7.65
C GLY A 94 -20.16 -4.38 -7.11
N LEU A 95 -20.11 -5.68 -6.78
CA LEU A 95 -18.92 -6.29 -6.17
C LEU A 95 -17.92 -6.86 -7.19
N THR A 96 -18.35 -7.26 -8.39
CA THR A 96 -17.45 -7.86 -9.40
C THR A 96 -16.24 -6.98 -9.73
N PRO A 97 -16.36 -5.65 -9.93
CA PRO A 97 -15.20 -4.79 -10.20
C PRO A 97 -14.17 -4.77 -9.06
N LEU A 98 -14.59 -4.95 -7.81
CA LEU A 98 -13.70 -4.95 -6.64
C LEU A 98 -12.66 -6.05 -6.70
N GLN A 99 -12.97 -7.17 -7.36
CA GLN A 99 -12.03 -8.27 -7.54
C GLN A 99 -10.74 -7.77 -8.21
N SER A 100 -10.89 -7.11 -9.37
CA SER A 100 -9.76 -6.55 -10.13
C SER A 100 -9.05 -5.43 -9.38
N THR A 101 -9.79 -4.56 -8.66
CA THR A 101 -9.19 -3.49 -7.87
C THR A 101 -8.31 -4.04 -6.75
N LEU A 102 -8.78 -5.06 -6.03
CA LEU A 102 -8.03 -5.69 -4.93
C LEU A 102 -6.79 -6.45 -5.45
N ASP A 103 -6.90 -7.12 -6.60
CA ASP A 103 -5.77 -7.78 -7.25
C ASP A 103 -4.72 -6.75 -7.70
N ASN A 104 -5.16 -5.61 -8.23
CA ASN A 104 -4.27 -4.49 -8.58
C ASN A 104 -3.62 -3.86 -7.34
N SER A 105 -4.37 -3.62 -6.27
CA SER A 105 -3.82 -3.12 -5.00
C SER A 105 -2.72 -4.05 -4.46
N ARG A 106 -2.96 -5.36 -4.51
CA ARG A 106 -1.97 -6.37 -4.11
C ARG A 106 -0.71 -6.33 -4.98
N SER A 107 -0.87 -6.20 -6.30
CA SER A 107 0.23 -6.08 -7.25
C SER A 107 1.04 -4.81 -7.04
N VAL A 108 0.39 -3.66 -6.85
CA VAL A 108 1.06 -2.39 -6.51
C VAL A 108 1.83 -2.52 -5.20
N ALA A 109 1.22 -3.06 -4.14
CA ALA A 109 1.89 -3.25 -2.86
C ALA A 109 3.15 -4.14 -2.97
N THR A 110 3.07 -5.23 -3.74
CA THR A 110 4.20 -6.14 -3.98
C THR A 110 5.34 -5.44 -4.73
N ARG A 111 5.03 -4.70 -5.80
CA ARG A 111 6.04 -3.91 -6.54
C ARG A 111 6.67 -2.82 -5.68
N THR A 112 5.91 -2.20 -4.78
CA THR A 112 6.45 -1.21 -3.85
C THR A 112 7.38 -1.84 -2.83
N ILE A 113 7.15 -3.09 -2.38
CA ILE A 113 8.08 -3.83 -1.51
C ILE A 113 9.44 -4.03 -2.19
N GLU A 114 9.44 -4.36 -3.48
CA GLU A 114 10.66 -4.51 -4.28
C GLU A 114 11.44 -3.19 -4.32
N GLN A 115 10.76 -2.08 -4.60
CA GLN A 115 11.39 -0.75 -4.60
C GLN A 115 11.93 -0.31 -3.23
N VAL A 116 11.21 -0.63 -2.15
CA VAL A 116 11.71 -0.39 -0.78
C VAL A 116 12.98 -1.19 -0.54
N THR A 117 13.06 -2.42 -1.04
CA THR A 117 14.25 -3.27 -0.92
C THR A 117 15.43 -2.69 -1.71
N GLU A 118 15.20 -2.18 -2.92
CA GLU A 118 16.21 -1.46 -3.71
C GLU A 118 16.70 -0.20 -2.98
N ALA A 119 15.79 0.58 -2.39
CA ALA A 119 16.14 1.75 -1.59
C ALA A 119 16.99 1.39 -0.36
N GLN A 120 16.67 0.28 0.32
CA GLN A 120 17.48 -0.23 1.44
C GLN A 120 18.91 -0.56 0.98
N GLN A 121 19.07 -1.22 -0.17
CA GLN A 121 20.40 -1.53 -0.72
C GLN A 121 21.18 -0.27 -1.06
N LEU A 122 20.54 0.74 -1.67
CA LEU A 122 21.17 2.03 -1.94
C LEU A 122 21.68 2.68 -0.65
N VAL A 123 20.85 2.74 0.39
CA VAL A 123 21.23 3.29 1.71
C VAL A 123 22.42 2.56 2.31
N THR A 124 22.42 1.22 2.28
CA THR A 124 23.52 0.41 2.80
C THR A 124 24.85 0.71 2.09
N VAL A 125 24.82 0.84 0.76
CA VAL A 125 26.03 1.13 -0.03
C VAL A 125 26.53 2.56 0.20
N ILE A 126 25.63 3.54 0.23
CA ILE A 126 25.99 4.96 0.33
C ILE A 126 26.52 5.32 1.73
N LEU A 127 25.95 4.72 2.76
CA LEU A 127 26.30 4.99 4.16
C LEU A 127 27.24 3.91 4.73
N GLN A 128 27.99 3.21 3.88
CA GLN A 128 28.98 2.22 4.31
C GLN A 128 30.02 2.90 5.23
N GLY A 129 30.13 2.42 6.48
CA GLY A 129 30.99 3.02 7.51
C GLY A 129 30.38 4.20 8.29
N GLY A 130 29.13 4.58 8.02
CA GLY A 130 28.35 5.57 8.78
C GLY A 130 27.28 4.94 9.67
N GLN A 131 26.16 5.66 9.90
CA GLN A 131 24.99 5.17 10.65
C GLN A 131 23.74 5.02 9.74
N PRO A 132 23.63 3.94 8.96
CA PRO A 132 22.44 3.68 8.14
C PRO A 132 21.22 3.23 8.95
N GLY A 133 21.41 2.83 10.21
CA GLY A 133 20.41 2.13 11.04
C GLY A 133 19.01 2.77 11.07
N PRO A 134 18.87 4.06 11.40
CA PRO A 134 17.55 4.69 11.47
C PRO A 134 16.79 4.68 10.14
N MET A 135 17.49 4.91 9.03
CA MET A 135 16.87 4.94 7.71
C MET A 135 16.49 3.53 7.22
N LEU A 136 17.35 2.55 7.45
CA LEU A 136 17.04 1.15 7.15
C LEU A 136 15.83 0.66 7.95
N SER A 137 15.72 1.06 9.22
CA SER A 137 14.57 0.76 10.08
C SER A 137 13.28 1.41 9.54
N ALA A 138 13.34 2.67 9.13
CA ALA A 138 12.19 3.35 8.53
C ALA A 138 11.69 2.64 7.25
N LEU A 139 12.62 2.28 6.35
CA LEU A 139 12.29 1.52 5.13
C LEU A 139 11.74 0.12 5.47
N GLU A 140 12.28 -0.54 6.49
CA GLU A 140 11.78 -1.84 6.94
C GLU A 140 10.33 -1.76 7.46
N ASN A 141 10.01 -0.72 8.22
CA ASN A 141 8.64 -0.49 8.69
C ASN A 141 7.66 -0.29 7.54
N ILE A 142 8.04 0.46 6.50
CA ILE A 142 7.23 0.61 5.28
C ILE A 142 7.01 -0.74 4.61
N LYS A 143 8.07 -1.56 4.50
CA LYS A 143 8.01 -2.90 3.91
C LYS A 143 7.03 -3.81 4.67
N GLN A 144 7.07 -3.79 6.00
CA GLN A 144 6.15 -4.57 6.84
C GLN A 144 4.70 -4.13 6.66
N VAL A 145 4.45 -2.82 6.57
CA VAL A 145 3.10 -2.29 6.30
C VAL A 145 2.59 -2.74 4.93
N LEU A 146 3.44 -2.70 3.89
CA LEU A 146 3.07 -3.16 2.55
C LEU A 146 2.82 -4.68 2.49
N ALA A 147 3.59 -5.47 3.26
CA ALA A 147 3.35 -6.91 3.38
C ALA A 147 1.98 -7.19 4.01
N GLN A 148 1.63 -6.46 5.07
CA GLN A 148 0.29 -6.53 5.66
C GLN A 148 -0.79 -6.08 4.67
N ALA A 149 -0.56 -5.01 3.90
CA ALA A 149 -1.50 -4.55 2.88
C ALA A 149 -1.75 -5.62 1.80
N THR A 150 -0.71 -6.33 1.37
CA THR A 150 -0.79 -7.46 0.43
C THR A 150 -1.68 -8.58 0.99
N GLN A 151 -1.49 -8.93 2.26
CA GLN A 151 -2.32 -9.94 2.94
C GLN A 151 -3.79 -9.49 3.03
N ARG A 152 -4.04 -8.26 3.48
CA ARG A 152 -5.39 -7.70 3.65
C ARG A 152 -6.15 -7.58 2.34
N ALA A 153 -5.49 -7.16 1.26
CA ALA A 153 -6.08 -7.15 -0.07
C ALA A 153 -6.56 -8.56 -0.48
N GLY A 154 -5.75 -9.59 -0.20
CA GLY A 154 -6.11 -10.99 -0.42
C GLY A 154 -7.30 -11.45 0.43
N THR A 155 -7.34 -11.10 1.71
CA THR A 155 -8.48 -11.41 2.59
C THR A 155 -9.76 -10.72 2.12
N ALA A 156 -9.70 -9.43 1.78
CA ALA A 156 -10.83 -8.70 1.23
C ALA A 156 -11.33 -9.33 -0.07
N ARG A 157 -10.40 -9.79 -0.93
CA ARG A 157 -10.71 -10.48 -2.19
C ARG A 157 -11.52 -11.76 -1.96
N GLN A 158 -11.16 -12.53 -0.93
CA GLN A 158 -11.90 -13.75 -0.54
C GLN A 158 -13.31 -13.42 -0.03
N TYR A 159 -13.48 -12.34 0.76
CA TYR A 159 -14.81 -11.93 1.22
C TYR A 159 -15.69 -11.43 0.07
N VAL A 160 -15.12 -10.73 -0.91
CA VAL A 160 -15.83 -10.34 -2.14
C VAL A 160 -16.31 -11.59 -2.90
N ASP A 161 -15.46 -12.61 -3.06
CA ASP A 161 -15.87 -13.87 -3.71
C ASP A 161 -17.01 -14.56 -2.96
N ALA A 162 -16.90 -14.66 -1.64
CA ALA A 162 -17.94 -15.26 -0.82
C ALA A 162 -19.28 -14.52 -0.97
N ALA A 163 -19.26 -13.19 -0.96
CA ALA A 163 -20.47 -12.38 -1.15
C ALA A 163 -21.10 -12.58 -2.54
N ILE A 164 -20.29 -12.66 -3.61
CA ILE A 164 -20.79 -12.91 -4.97
C ILE A 164 -21.40 -14.32 -5.07
N VAL A 165 -20.75 -15.33 -4.49
CA VAL A 165 -21.27 -16.70 -4.49
C VAL A 165 -22.60 -16.79 -3.72
N GLU A 166 -22.68 -16.17 -2.55
CA GLU A 166 -23.90 -16.09 -1.74
C GLU A 166 -25.04 -15.40 -2.50
N ALA A 167 -24.77 -14.26 -3.12
CA ALA A 167 -25.75 -13.56 -3.96
C ALA A 167 -26.25 -14.45 -5.13
N ARG A 168 -25.35 -15.15 -5.84
CA ARG A 168 -25.74 -16.06 -6.92
C ARG A 168 -26.67 -17.18 -6.44
N GLN A 169 -26.38 -17.77 -5.28
CA GLN A 169 -27.21 -18.83 -4.70
C GLN A 169 -28.61 -18.32 -4.37
N LEU A 170 -28.71 -17.15 -3.74
CA LEU A 170 -30.00 -16.53 -3.41
C LEU A 170 -30.83 -16.20 -4.66
N GLY A 171 -30.19 -15.67 -5.70
CA GLY A 171 -30.85 -15.40 -6.99
C GLY A 171 -31.34 -16.67 -7.69
N SER A 172 -30.61 -17.79 -7.56
CA SER A 172 -31.02 -19.08 -8.15
C SER A 172 -32.17 -19.77 -7.42
N SER A 173 -32.35 -19.50 -6.12
CA SER A 173 -33.44 -20.05 -5.30
C SER A 173 -34.74 -19.24 -5.37
N GLY A 174 -34.70 -18.03 -5.95
CA GLY A 174 -35.83 -17.10 -6.04
C GLY A 174 -36.58 -17.11 -7.38
N ASN A 175 -36.24 -18.03 -8.29
CA ASN A 175 -36.92 -18.25 -9.57
C ASN A 175 -37.70 -19.57 -9.56
#